data_AF-B1Y8W7-F1
#
_entry.id   AF-B1Y8W7-F1
#
_cell.length_a   1.000
_cell.length_b   1.000
_cell.length_c   1.000
_cell.angle_alpha   90.00
_cell.angle_beta   90.00
_cell.angle_gamma   90.00
#
_symmetry.space_group_name_H-M   'P 1'
#
loop_
_entity.id
_entity.type
_entity.pdbx_description
1 polymer ?
#
loop_
_entity_poly.entity_id
_entity_poly.type
_entity_poly.pdbx_seq_one_letter_code
_entity_poly.pdbx_strand_id
1 'polypeptide(L)'
;MLEFELYQDHLAVYYRGRKIPVLPLYTTPTLHHVQYVAAYVARRLLEAGVLRFKTGDPRAAKVIELACRGRCTYGEDGVDVEGVLEEAYYNHLADRVLAYAVSTDALVIPCADQPLARALARRAREYAPGLMLVASQHGGVCPEADVAHVPQPAEAPIPLGPASRAALGTAMWAIDEGVAESPLTPLLDAEVP
;
A
#
# COMPACT_ATOMS: atom_id res chain seq x y z
N MET A 1 17.89 -11.96 -11.75
CA MET A 1 17.36 -13.06 -10.92
C MET A 1 16.81 -12.44 -9.65
N LEU A 2 15.58 -12.79 -9.31
CA LEU A 2 14.87 -12.33 -8.12
C LEU A 2 14.95 -13.44 -7.07
N GLU A 3 15.45 -13.11 -5.89
CA GLU A 3 15.65 -14.01 -4.77
C GLU A 3 14.83 -13.54 -3.57
N PHE A 4 14.20 -14.49 -2.88
CA PHE A 4 13.37 -14.22 -1.70
C PHE A 4 13.93 -15.01 -0.52
N GLU A 5 14.16 -14.30 0.58
CA GLU A 5 14.53 -14.90 1.86
C GLU A 5 13.45 -14.56 2.89
N LEU A 6 12.78 -15.60 3.39
CA LEU A 6 11.74 -15.48 4.40
C LEU A 6 12.37 -15.62 5.79
N TYR A 7 12.30 -14.56 6.57
CA TYR A 7 12.67 -14.56 7.99
C TYR A 7 11.41 -14.61 8.86
N GLN A 8 11.58 -14.88 10.15
CA GLN A 8 10.43 -14.97 11.09
C GLN A 8 9.63 -13.66 11.19
N ASP A 9 10.30 -12.52 11.00
CA ASP A 9 9.76 -11.19 11.24
C ASP A 9 9.73 -10.31 9.97
N HIS A 10 10.39 -10.71 8.89
CA HIS A 10 10.44 -9.94 7.65
C HIS A 10 10.65 -10.79 6.40
N LEU A 11 10.37 -10.18 5.24
CA LEU A 11 10.72 -10.70 3.93
C LEU A 11 11.91 -9.88 3.41
N ALA A 12 12.99 -10.54 3.02
CA ALA A 12 14.05 -9.90 2.25
C ALA A 12 13.92 -10.29 0.77
N VAL A 13 13.96 -9.28 -0.10
CA VAL A 13 13.91 -9.47 -1.54
C VAL A 13 15.19 -8.91 -2.14
N TYR A 14 15.84 -9.72 -2.98
CA TYR A 14 17.05 -9.32 -3.68
C TYR A 14 16.83 -9.43 -5.18
N TYR A 15 17.25 -8.42 -5.92
CA TYR A 15 17.20 -8.40 -7.37
C TYR A 15 18.54 -7.95 -7.93
N ARG A 16 19.17 -8.82 -8.73
CA ARG A 16 20.51 -8.57 -9.33
C ARG A 16 21.58 -8.15 -8.30
N GLY A 17 21.55 -8.77 -7.11
CA GLY A 17 22.48 -8.48 -6.02
C GLY A 17 22.16 -7.23 -5.19
N ARG A 18 21.08 -6.50 -5.52
CA ARG A 18 20.60 -5.34 -4.76
C ARG A 18 19.42 -5.74 -3.89
N LYS A 19 19.37 -5.24 -2.66
CA LYS A 19 18.21 -5.44 -1.78
C LYS A 19 17.08 -4.51 -2.22
N ILE A 20 15.89 -5.06 -2.39
CA ILE A 20 14.64 -4.29 -2.47
C ILE A 20 14.05 -4.30 -1.04
N PRO A 21 14.10 -3.19 -0.31
CA PRO A 21 13.42 -3.11 0.98
C PRO A 21 11.91 -3.20 0.77
N VAL A 22 11.31 -4.29 1.23
CA VAL A 22 9.88 -4.54 1.14
C VAL A 22 9.21 -4.37 2.49
N LEU A 23 7.98 -3.85 2.49
CA LEU A 23 7.15 -3.79 3.69
C LEU A 23 5.82 -4.51 3.42
N PRO A 24 5.64 -5.74 3.94
CA PRO A 24 4.37 -6.44 3.86
C PRO A 24 3.30 -5.71 4.69
N LEU A 25 2.33 -5.12 4.01
CA LEU A 25 1.16 -4.48 4.63
C LEU A 25 -0.02 -5.44 4.76
N TYR A 26 0.13 -6.67 4.28
CA TYR A 26 -0.73 -7.79 4.60
C TYR A 26 0.04 -8.72 5.54
N THR A 27 -0.60 -9.18 6.61
CA THR A 27 0.02 -10.10 7.58
C THR A 27 -0.26 -11.57 7.25
N THR A 28 -1.30 -11.84 6.46
CA THR A 28 -1.62 -13.13 5.82
C THR A 28 -2.50 -12.87 4.59
N PRO A 29 -2.76 -13.88 3.73
CA PRO A 29 -3.73 -13.73 2.63
C PRO A 29 -5.16 -13.37 3.06
N THR A 30 -5.49 -13.56 4.34
CA THR A 30 -6.79 -13.19 4.92
C THR A 30 -6.78 -11.82 5.61
N LEU A 31 -5.60 -11.19 5.77
CA LEU A 31 -5.43 -9.93 6.49
C LEU A 31 -5.10 -8.81 5.50
N HIS A 32 -6.09 -7.95 5.26
CA HIS A 32 -6.03 -6.80 4.36
C HIS A 32 -5.31 -5.62 5.03
N HIS A 33 -4.55 -4.81 4.28
CA HIS A 33 -3.79 -3.67 4.83
C HIS A 33 -4.67 -2.61 5.51
N VAL A 34 -5.95 -2.51 5.14
CA VAL A 34 -6.94 -1.66 5.84
C VAL A 34 -7.01 -1.95 7.34
N GLN A 35 -6.64 -3.14 7.81
CA GLN A 35 -6.68 -3.47 9.25
C GLN A 35 -5.83 -2.54 10.11
N TYR A 36 -4.76 -1.95 9.57
CA TYR A 36 -3.96 -0.97 10.29
C TYR A 36 -4.73 0.31 10.63
N VAL A 37 -5.79 0.61 9.89
CA VAL A 37 -6.55 1.86 9.99
C VAL A 37 -8.04 1.66 10.29
N ALA A 38 -8.57 0.45 10.16
CA ALA A 38 -10.00 0.16 10.24
C ALA A 38 -10.65 0.64 11.54
N ALA A 39 -9.97 0.49 12.68
CA ALA A 39 -10.46 0.97 13.97
C ALA A 39 -10.58 2.51 14.03
N TYR A 40 -9.63 3.23 13.42
CA TYR A 40 -9.67 4.68 13.32
C TYR A 40 -10.84 5.12 12.44
N VAL A 41 -10.96 4.54 11.24
CA VAL A 41 -12.04 4.83 10.30
C VAL A 41 -13.40 4.57 10.95
N ALA A 42 -13.59 3.40 11.57
CA ALA A 42 -14.83 3.06 12.27
C ALA A 42 -15.17 4.09 13.37
N ARG A 43 -14.19 4.51 14.17
CA ARG A 43 -14.41 5.56 15.19
C ARG A 43 -14.90 6.87 14.55
N ARG A 44 -14.25 7.33 13.47
CA ARG A 44 -14.61 8.57 12.76
C ARG A 44 -16.03 8.50 12.18
N LEU A 45 -16.40 7.38 11.58
CA LEU A 45 -17.76 7.18 11.04
C LEU A 45 -18.81 7.23 12.16
N LEU A 46 -18.55 6.58 13.28
CA LEU A 46 -19.49 6.56 14.41
C LEU A 46 -19.62 7.93 15.09
N GLU A 47 -18.53 8.68 15.22
CA GLU A 47 -18.54 10.06 15.73
C GLU A 47 -19.32 11.00 14.80
N ALA A 48 -19.22 10.81 13.49
CA ALA A 48 -19.95 11.58 12.49
C ALA A 48 -21.41 11.12 12.31
N GLY A 49 -21.87 10.08 13.02
CA GLY A 49 -23.21 9.53 12.87
C GLY A 49 -23.46 8.83 11.53
N VAL A 50 -22.41 8.39 10.84
CA VAL A 50 -22.51 7.70 9.54
C VAL A 50 -22.92 6.25 9.75
N LEU A 51 -24.13 5.91 9.29
CA LEU A 51 -24.68 4.55 9.37
C LEU A 51 -24.43 3.71 8.12
N ARG A 52 -24.32 4.36 6.94
CA ARG A 52 -24.02 3.70 5.66
C ARG A 52 -22.83 4.37 4.99
N PHE A 53 -21.89 3.57 4.52
CA PHE A 53 -20.67 4.06 3.88
C PHE A 53 -20.33 3.30 2.60
N LYS A 54 -19.56 3.91 1.71
CA LYS A 54 -19.04 3.29 0.49
C LYS A 54 -17.54 3.52 0.33
N THR A 55 -16.87 2.56 -0.30
CA THR A 55 -15.46 2.61 -0.69
C THR A 55 -15.26 1.77 -1.95
N GLY A 56 -14.23 2.08 -2.74
CA GLY A 56 -13.92 1.36 -3.98
C GLY A 56 -13.44 -0.08 -3.79
N ASP A 57 -13.11 -0.49 -2.57
CA ASP A 57 -12.60 -1.83 -2.26
C ASP A 57 -13.58 -2.64 -1.38
N PRO A 58 -14.21 -3.70 -1.93
CA PRO A 58 -15.11 -4.57 -1.19
C PRO A 58 -14.46 -5.29 0.00
N ARG A 59 -13.15 -5.59 -0.06
CA ARG A 59 -12.42 -6.23 1.05
C ARG A 59 -12.24 -5.24 2.19
N ALA A 60 -11.81 -4.01 1.88
CA ALA A 60 -11.77 -2.91 2.85
C ALA A 60 -13.12 -2.68 3.51
N ALA A 61 -14.21 -2.63 2.73
CA ALA A 61 -15.56 -2.44 3.23
C ALA A 61 -15.91 -3.43 4.34
N LYS A 62 -15.69 -4.73 4.10
CA LYS A 62 -15.98 -5.78 5.08
C LYS A 62 -15.18 -5.63 6.38
N VAL A 63 -13.91 -5.24 6.29
CA VAL A 63 -13.07 -5.04 7.49
C VAL A 63 -13.54 -3.81 8.29
N ILE A 64 -13.96 -2.74 7.61
CA ILE A 64 -14.49 -1.54 8.27
C ILE A 64 -15.83 -1.84 8.95
N GLU A 65 -16.74 -2.59 8.32
CA GLU A 65 -18.00 -3.02 8.93
C GLU A 65 -17.78 -3.82 10.23
N LEU A 66 -16.81 -4.75 10.20
CA LEU A 66 -16.42 -5.52 11.38
C LEU A 66 -15.87 -4.61 12.48
N ALA A 67 -15.02 -3.64 12.14
CA ALA A 67 -14.50 -2.65 13.09
C ALA A 67 -15.61 -1.75 13.67
N CYS A 68 -16.65 -1.46 12.90
CA CYS A 68 -17.86 -0.76 13.33
C CYS A 68 -18.79 -1.61 14.21
N ARG A 69 -18.54 -2.91 14.36
CA ARG A 69 -19.38 -3.85 15.14
C ARG A 69 -20.85 -3.81 14.70
N GLY A 70 -21.08 -3.69 13.39
CA GLY A 70 -22.42 -3.65 12.78
C GLY A 70 -23.19 -2.34 12.97
N ARG A 71 -22.59 -1.29 13.54
CA ARG A 71 -23.22 0.04 13.69
C ARG A 71 -23.12 0.91 12.43
N CYS A 72 -22.16 0.63 11.57
CA CYS A 72 -22.05 1.21 10.24
C CYS A 72 -21.93 0.06 9.24
N THR A 73 -22.62 0.16 8.11
CA THR A 73 -22.68 -0.90 7.08
C THR A 73 -22.28 -0.37 5.72
N TYR A 74 -21.70 -1.22 4.89
CA TYR A 74 -21.39 -0.90 3.52
C TYR A 74 -22.66 -0.81 2.67
N GLY A 75 -22.68 0.16 1.76
CA GLY A 75 -23.73 0.31 0.75
C GLY A 75 -23.35 1.40 -0.26
N GLU A 76 -23.62 1.15 -1.54
CA GLU A 76 -23.32 2.07 -2.65
C GLU A 76 -23.98 3.46 -2.52
N ASP A 77 -25.08 3.52 -1.79
CA ASP A 77 -25.81 4.75 -1.43
C ASP A 77 -25.23 5.46 -0.19
N GLY A 78 -24.17 4.91 0.40
CA GLY A 78 -23.51 5.42 1.60
C GLY A 78 -22.60 6.62 1.37
N VAL A 79 -22.13 7.19 2.48
CA VAL A 79 -21.13 8.27 2.47
C VAL A 79 -19.80 7.73 1.97
N ASP A 80 -19.17 8.46 1.05
CA ASP A 80 -17.82 8.16 0.56
C ASP A 80 -16.78 8.33 1.69
N VAL A 81 -15.97 7.30 1.94
CA VAL A 81 -14.98 7.31 3.03
C VAL A 81 -13.53 7.41 2.56
N GLU A 82 -13.28 7.66 1.27
CA GLU A 82 -11.93 7.70 0.70
C GLU A 82 -11.07 8.78 1.39
N GLY A 83 -11.66 9.93 1.72
CA GLY A 83 -10.98 10.99 2.47
C GLY A 83 -10.65 10.60 3.93
N VAL A 84 -11.54 9.83 4.58
CA VAL A 84 -11.29 9.31 5.94
C VAL A 84 -10.21 8.24 5.92
N LEU A 85 -10.20 7.40 4.88
CA LEU A 85 -9.15 6.39 4.64
C LEU A 85 -7.80 7.05 4.41
N GLU A 86 -7.73 8.09 3.57
CA GLU A 86 -6.50 8.83 3.31
C GLU A 86 -5.94 9.43 4.60
N GLU A 87 -6.79 10.09 5.39
CA GLU A 87 -6.40 10.64 6.70
C GLU A 87 -5.88 9.54 7.63
N ALA A 88 -6.56 8.41 7.69
CA ALA A 88 -6.18 7.30 8.56
C ALA A 88 -4.86 6.66 8.11
N TYR A 89 -4.66 6.45 6.82
CA TYR A 89 -3.41 5.94 6.26
C TYR A 89 -2.26 6.90 6.52
N TYR A 90 -2.47 8.19 6.30
CA TYR A 90 -1.45 9.21 6.56
C TYR A 90 -1.00 9.19 8.03
N ASN A 91 -1.94 9.09 8.97
CA ASN A 91 -1.66 9.15 10.40
C ASN A 91 -1.09 7.85 10.99
N HIS A 92 -1.41 6.68 10.41
CA HIS A 92 -1.11 5.39 11.06
C HIS A 92 -0.25 4.43 10.22
N LEU A 93 -0.29 4.52 8.89
CA LEU A 93 0.39 3.57 8.00
C LEU A 93 1.55 4.20 7.25
N ALA A 94 1.39 5.43 6.75
CA ALA A 94 2.42 6.12 6.00
C ALA A 94 3.67 6.35 6.85
N ASP A 95 3.52 6.68 8.14
CA ASP A 95 4.65 6.83 9.06
C ASP A 95 5.48 5.54 9.19
N ARG A 96 4.82 4.37 9.23
CA ARG A 96 5.49 3.06 9.30
C ARG A 96 6.26 2.74 8.03
N VAL A 97 5.70 3.09 6.86
CA VAL A 97 6.38 2.93 5.58
C VAL A 97 7.59 3.87 5.55
N LEU A 98 7.39 5.16 5.84
CA LEU A 98 8.43 6.18 5.76
C LEU A 98 9.52 6.03 6.83
N ALA A 99 9.32 5.25 7.89
CA ALA A 99 10.39 4.91 8.83
C ALA A 99 11.60 4.24 8.13
N TYR A 100 11.38 3.56 7.00
CA TYR A 100 12.44 2.92 6.21
C TYR A 100 13.12 3.88 5.22
N ALA A 101 12.61 5.10 5.05
CA ALA A 101 13.10 6.11 4.10
C ALA A 101 14.60 6.43 4.28
N VAL A 102 15.12 6.32 5.50
CA VAL A 102 16.53 6.61 5.83
C VAL A 102 17.53 5.73 5.09
N SER A 103 17.10 4.58 4.57
CA SER A 103 17.93 3.57 3.91
C SER A 103 17.59 3.36 2.44
N THR A 104 16.76 4.23 1.86
CA THR A 104 16.19 4.06 0.52
C THR A 104 16.25 5.37 -0.25
N ASP A 105 16.37 5.29 -1.57
CA ASP A 105 16.41 6.45 -2.46
C ASP A 105 15.10 6.69 -3.21
N ALA A 106 14.22 5.69 -3.24
CA ALA A 106 12.90 5.79 -3.85
C ALA A 106 11.83 5.09 -3.01
N LEU A 107 10.58 5.48 -3.23
CA LEU A 107 9.37 4.83 -2.70
C LEU A 107 8.46 4.47 -3.87
N VAL A 108 8.12 3.18 -3.97
CA VAL A 108 7.08 2.71 -4.88
C VAL A 108 5.71 3.09 -4.31
N ILE A 109 4.92 3.83 -5.09
CA ILE A 109 3.57 4.24 -4.75
C ILE A 109 2.57 3.29 -5.44
N PRO A 110 1.81 2.47 -4.69
CA PRO A 110 0.88 1.50 -5.24
C PRO A 110 -0.45 2.18 -5.63
N CYS A 111 -0.72 2.32 -6.93
CA CYS A 111 -1.91 3.06 -7.39
C CYS A 111 -3.24 2.30 -7.31
N ALA A 112 -3.20 1.03 -6.89
CA ALA A 112 -4.40 0.22 -6.68
C ALA A 112 -5.25 0.71 -5.50
N ASP A 113 -4.64 1.36 -4.51
CA ASP A 113 -5.33 1.99 -3.37
C ASP A 113 -5.02 3.50 -3.38
N GLN A 114 -5.97 4.28 -3.89
CA GLN A 114 -5.83 5.72 -4.10
C GLN A 114 -5.66 6.51 -2.78
N PRO A 115 -6.47 6.28 -1.73
CA PRO A 115 -6.22 6.90 -0.42
C PRO A 115 -4.83 6.60 0.14
N LEU A 116 -4.36 5.34 0.05
CA LEU A 116 -3.02 4.98 0.52
C LEU A 116 -1.93 5.67 -0.30
N ALA A 117 -2.07 5.68 -1.63
CA ALA A 117 -1.13 6.33 -2.53
C ALA A 117 -0.95 7.82 -2.20
N ARG A 118 -2.06 8.55 -2.04
CA ARG A 118 -2.04 9.98 -1.67
C ARG A 118 -1.44 10.20 -0.29
N ALA A 119 -1.80 9.38 0.69
CA ALA A 119 -1.25 9.43 2.03
C ALA A 119 0.28 9.24 2.05
N LEU A 120 0.78 8.25 1.29
CA LEU A 120 2.22 7.97 1.17
C LEU A 120 2.95 9.12 0.47
N ALA A 121 2.43 9.59 -0.67
CA ALA A 121 3.04 10.68 -1.41
C ALA A 121 3.11 11.94 -0.54
N ARG A 122 2.01 12.31 0.11
CA ARG A 122 1.96 13.47 1.01
C ARG A 122 2.98 13.34 2.15
N ARG A 123 3.00 12.20 2.85
CA ARG A 123 3.93 11.98 3.97
C ARG A 123 5.39 12.01 3.51
N ALA A 124 5.69 11.42 2.36
CA ALA A 124 7.02 11.43 1.77
C ALA A 124 7.49 12.85 1.43
N ARG A 125 6.64 13.68 0.79
CA ARG A 125 7.00 15.07 0.48
C ARG A 125 7.24 15.92 1.72
N GLU A 126 6.50 15.68 2.79
CA GLU A 126 6.63 16.43 4.04
C GLU A 126 7.89 16.03 4.84
N TYR A 127 8.22 14.73 4.92
CA TYR A 127 9.25 14.22 5.85
C TYR A 127 10.49 13.62 5.19
N ALA A 128 10.42 13.30 3.89
CA ALA A 128 11.51 12.73 3.12
C ALA A 128 11.52 13.29 1.68
N PRO A 129 11.60 14.63 1.49
CA PRO A 129 11.44 15.27 0.19
C PRO A 129 12.46 14.86 -0.87
N GLY A 130 13.58 14.25 -0.46
CA GLY A 130 14.59 13.70 -1.37
C GLY A 130 14.29 12.31 -1.91
N LEU A 131 13.25 11.62 -1.42
CA LEU A 131 12.81 10.34 -1.98
C LEU A 131 12.16 10.54 -3.34
N MET A 132 12.61 9.76 -4.32
CA MET A 132 11.91 9.66 -5.60
C MET A 132 10.64 8.82 -5.44
N LEU A 133 9.50 9.34 -5.90
CA LEU A 133 8.24 8.62 -5.89
C LEU A 133 8.01 7.94 -7.24
N VAL A 134 7.91 6.61 -7.25
CA VAL A 134 7.71 5.81 -8.46
C VAL A 134 6.33 5.16 -8.43
N ALA A 135 5.41 5.61 -9.29
CA ALA A 135 4.06 5.07 -9.35
C ALA A 135 4.02 3.70 -10.02
N SER A 136 3.44 2.73 -9.32
CA SER A 136 3.01 1.43 -9.87
C SER A 136 1.58 1.56 -10.38
N GLN A 137 1.41 1.83 -11.67
CA GLN A 137 0.11 2.05 -12.34
C GLN A 137 -0.64 0.73 -12.62
N HIS A 138 -0.93 0.00 -11.55
CA HIS A 138 -1.81 -1.17 -11.55
C HIS A 138 -3.09 -0.82 -10.79
N GLY A 139 -4.26 -1.03 -11.39
CA GLY A 139 -5.55 -0.72 -10.77
C GLY A 139 -5.87 0.77 -10.62
N GLY A 140 -4.98 1.68 -11.01
CA GLY A 140 -5.19 3.13 -10.93
C GLY A 140 -3.98 3.96 -11.36
N VAL A 141 -4.06 5.27 -11.15
CA VAL A 141 -3.02 6.26 -11.49
C VAL A 141 -2.66 7.07 -10.25
N CYS A 142 -1.38 7.38 -10.04
CA CYS A 142 -0.92 8.24 -8.95
C CYS A 142 -0.26 9.50 -9.54
N PRO A 143 -1.00 10.62 -9.70
CA PRO A 143 -0.45 11.83 -10.30
C PRO A 143 0.65 12.52 -9.47
N GLU A 144 0.78 12.18 -8.19
CA GLU A 144 1.74 12.78 -7.25
C GLU A 144 3.16 12.19 -7.35
N ALA A 145 3.34 11.12 -8.13
CA ALA A 145 4.63 10.46 -8.32
C ALA A 145 5.53 11.21 -9.32
N ASP A 146 6.85 11.12 -9.11
CA ASP A 146 7.85 11.73 -10.00
C ASP A 146 7.97 10.98 -11.33
N VAL A 147 7.83 9.66 -11.27
CA VAL A 147 7.92 8.75 -12.41
C VAL A 147 6.75 7.79 -12.36
N ALA A 148 6.17 7.50 -13.52
CA ALA A 148 5.10 6.53 -13.66
C ALA A 148 5.55 5.31 -14.45
N HIS A 149 5.19 4.13 -13.96
CA HIS A 149 5.45 2.86 -14.64
C HIS A 149 4.19 2.00 -14.68
N VAL A 150 3.89 1.43 -15.85
CA VAL A 150 2.88 0.39 -16.01
C VAL A 150 3.56 -0.96 -15.80
N PRO A 151 3.34 -1.62 -14.65
CA PRO A 151 4.14 -2.77 -14.27
C PRO A 151 3.83 -4.02 -15.08
N GLN A 152 4.88 -4.79 -15.38
CA GLN A 152 4.75 -6.21 -15.62
C GLN A 152 4.79 -6.92 -14.25
N PRO A 153 3.73 -7.63 -13.84
CA PRO A 153 3.68 -8.26 -12.52
C PRO A 153 4.88 -9.20 -12.30
N ALA A 154 5.57 -9.04 -11.18
CA ALA A 154 6.69 -9.91 -10.84
C ALA A 154 6.22 -11.35 -10.57
N GLU A 155 6.98 -12.32 -11.07
CA GLU A 155 6.86 -13.70 -10.62
C GLU A 155 7.49 -13.83 -9.22
N ALA A 156 6.74 -14.38 -8.28
CA ALA A 156 7.19 -14.58 -6.91
C ALA A 156 6.91 -16.03 -6.47
N PRO A 157 7.85 -16.66 -5.74
CA PRO A 157 7.65 -18.00 -5.18
C PRO A 157 6.70 -17.98 -3.97
N ILE A 158 6.37 -16.79 -3.47
CA ILE A 158 5.42 -16.55 -2.38
C ILE A 158 4.08 -16.05 -2.95
N PRO A 159 2.95 -16.29 -2.26
CA PRO A 159 1.61 -15.94 -2.73
C PRO A 159 1.32 -14.43 -2.70
N LEU A 160 2.08 -13.62 -3.45
CA LEU A 160 1.78 -12.20 -3.64
C LEU A 160 0.51 -12.03 -4.47
N GLY A 161 -0.35 -11.11 -4.06
CA GLY A 161 -1.50 -10.69 -4.85
C GLY A 161 -1.12 -9.74 -5.99
N PRO A 162 -2.07 -9.41 -6.88
CA PRO A 162 -1.81 -8.60 -8.06
C PRO A 162 -1.17 -7.23 -7.76
N ALA A 163 -1.63 -6.53 -6.73
CA ALA A 163 -1.09 -5.20 -6.40
C ALA A 163 0.36 -5.28 -5.89
N SER A 164 0.69 -6.30 -5.09
CA SER A 164 2.04 -6.55 -4.59
C SER A 164 3.00 -6.99 -5.67
N ARG A 165 2.55 -7.87 -6.59
CA ARG A 165 3.35 -8.26 -7.76
C ARG A 165 3.63 -7.09 -8.68
N ALA A 166 2.63 -6.22 -8.87
CA ALA A 166 2.78 -5.00 -9.64
C ALA A 166 3.79 -4.04 -9.00
N ALA A 167 3.67 -3.78 -7.70
CA ALA A 167 4.60 -2.93 -6.97
C ALA A 167 6.04 -3.47 -7.02
N LEU A 168 6.21 -4.79 -6.86
CA LEU A 168 7.52 -5.43 -6.96
C LEU A 168 8.08 -5.38 -8.40
N GLY A 169 7.24 -5.55 -9.41
CA GLY A 169 7.61 -5.39 -10.81
C GLY A 169 8.10 -3.97 -11.11
N THR A 170 7.42 -2.94 -10.58
CA THR A 170 7.87 -1.55 -10.67
C THR A 170 9.22 -1.34 -9.99
N ALA A 171 9.46 -1.94 -8.82
CA ALA A 171 10.74 -1.85 -8.13
C ALA A 171 11.89 -2.47 -8.94
N MET A 172 11.66 -3.64 -9.53
CA MET A 172 12.63 -4.32 -10.42
C MET A 172 12.93 -3.48 -11.66
N TRP A 173 11.90 -2.91 -12.29
CA TRP A 173 12.06 -2.00 -13.42
C TRP A 173 12.86 -0.75 -13.04
N ALA A 174 12.58 -0.15 -11.89
CA ALA A 174 13.30 1.04 -11.43
C ALA A 174 14.80 0.77 -11.24
N ILE A 175 15.14 -0.43 -10.77
CA ILE A 175 16.54 -0.90 -10.69
C ILE A 175 17.14 -1.10 -12.08
N ASP A 176 16.41 -1.72 -13.00
CA ASP A 176 16.92 -2.03 -14.35
C ASP A 176 17.17 -0.77 -15.19
N GLU A 177 16.33 0.25 -15.04
CA GLU A 177 16.46 1.53 -15.75
C GLU A 177 17.35 2.55 -15.02
N GLY A 178 17.90 2.20 -13.86
CA GLY A 178 18.71 3.12 -13.05
C GLY A 178 17.93 4.31 -12.48
N VAL A 179 16.60 4.18 -12.36
CA VAL A 179 15.72 5.16 -11.72
C VAL A 179 15.91 5.15 -10.20
N ALA A 180 16.15 3.96 -9.61
CA ALA A 180 16.42 3.79 -8.19
C ALA A 180 17.40 2.64 -7.93
N GLU A 181 18.23 2.77 -6.91
CA GLU A 181 19.15 1.75 -6.43
C GLU A 181 18.54 0.86 -5.34
N SER A 182 17.68 1.44 -4.49
CA SER A 182 17.05 0.76 -3.35
C SER A 182 15.59 1.23 -3.14
N PRO A 183 14.66 0.86 -4.04
CA PRO A 183 13.27 1.26 -3.97
C PRO A 183 12.52 0.59 -2.81
N LEU A 184 12.07 1.39 -1.84
CA LEU A 184 11.14 0.95 -0.79
C LEU A 184 9.81 0.53 -1.41
N THR A 185 9.40 -0.71 -1.17
CA THR A 185 8.28 -1.32 -1.87
C THR A 185 7.23 -1.85 -0.90
N PRO A 186 6.11 -1.13 -0.70
CA PRO A 186 4.96 -1.64 0.04
C PRO A 186 4.29 -2.79 -0.71
N LEU A 187 4.00 -3.88 -0.02
CA LEU A 187 3.26 -5.03 -0.56
C LEU A 187 1.87 -5.08 0.08
N LEU A 188 0.80 -4.99 -0.72
CA LEU A 188 -0.57 -4.68 -0.27
C LEU A 188 -1.43 -5.92 -0.02
N ASP A 189 -1.16 -6.99 -0.75
CA ASP A 189 -2.05 -8.14 -0.86
C ASP A 189 -1.30 -9.46 -1.06
N ALA A 190 -1.96 -10.53 -0.63
CA ALA A 190 -1.57 -11.89 -0.90
C ALA A 190 -2.75 -12.68 -1.47
N GLU A 191 -2.46 -13.70 -2.28
CA GLU A 191 -3.46 -14.52 -2.95
C GLU A 191 -3.21 -15.99 -2.64
N VAL A 192 -4.16 -16.65 -1.97
CA VAL A 192 -4.09 -18.10 -1.76
C VAL A 192 -4.41 -18.79 -3.08
N PRO A 193 -3.59 -19.73 -3.57
CA PRO A 193 -3.90 -20.54 -4.75
C PRO A 193 -5.15 -21.40 -4.57
#